data_AF-A0A7J3CVB6-F1
#
_entry.id   AF-A0A7J3CVB6-F1
#
_cell.length_a   1.000
_cell.length_b   1.000
_cell.length_c   1.000
_cell.angle_alpha   90.00
_cell.angle_beta   90.00
_cell.angle_gamma   90.00
#
_symmetry.space_group_name_H-M   'P 1'
#
loop_
_entity.id
_entity.type
_entity.pdbx_description
1 polymer ?
#
loop_
_entity_poly.entity_id
_entity_poly.type
_entity_poly.pdbx_seq_one_letter_code
_entity_poly.pdbx_strand_id
1 'polypeptide(L)'
;MKGNKKFEIGKLWLGKRQPEKTRSKRSAVLKQLWLAGKWKPWNKGKKLGKEHKQKLRESNIQTWKNPSLKQRMSRIKKEHWKRKGAKEKLSKKIKKFWRLNPEKLSGMRKKIILKYKKTDWEKEISKALKEYWRLNPQEKLKSRKKQKELYKNHPTMRRERQLVADLYYATHPDERRHFFGYKAKKTRYWTALGYVKSKIEKKVLDYLSQKEIREQTWPEYEPFTLYLPNTKPIPDIFLRKLNVIVEIYGGHPRAYKRKVKKNRDYRACKIPLVSITPGKIWNLDRYLLKEAIKLSKTSVAKNFRVEKFLEPKKEWLEKLKKEIKKLQKKKVKQ
;
A
#
# COMPACT_ATOMS: atom_id res chain seq x y z
N MET A 1 0.46 75.47 6.67
CA MET A 1 0.64 74.08 6.18
C MET A 1 1.95 73.49 6.71
N LYS A 2 1.92 72.57 7.67
CA LYS A 2 3.13 71.86 8.15
C LYS A 2 3.37 70.63 7.28
N GLY A 3 4.28 70.75 6.31
CA GLY A 3 4.65 69.67 5.40
C GLY A 3 5.24 68.47 6.14
N ASN A 4 4.67 67.29 5.89
CA ASN A 4 5.16 66.00 6.37
C ASN A 4 6.55 65.71 5.76
N LYS A 5 7.63 66.09 6.44
CA LYS A 5 8.99 65.64 6.11
C LYS A 5 9.04 64.12 6.34
N LYS A 6 8.95 63.34 5.26
CA LYS A 6 9.28 61.91 5.26
C LYS A 6 10.75 61.80 5.65
N PHE A 7 11.03 61.34 6.87
CA PHE A 7 12.39 60.98 7.27
C PHE A 7 12.88 59.83 6.36
N GLU A 8 13.76 60.13 5.42
CA GLU A 8 14.49 59.14 4.63
C GLU A 8 15.56 58.45 5.50
N ILE A 9 15.10 57.66 6.47
CA ILE A 9 15.96 56.88 7.37
C ILE A 9 16.90 55.95 6.58
N GLY A 10 16.53 55.60 5.35
CA GLY A 10 17.35 54.77 4.45
C GLY A 10 18.67 55.42 4.01
N LYS A 11 18.75 56.76 3.90
CA LYS A 11 19.99 57.45 3.51
C LYS A 11 20.96 57.60 4.67
N LEU A 12 20.47 57.69 5.90
CA LEU A 12 21.29 57.90 7.11
C LEU A 12 22.12 56.66 7.53
N TRP A 13 21.83 55.47 6.99
CA TRP A 13 22.45 54.20 7.42
C TRP A 13 22.96 53.34 6.25
N LEU A 14 23.27 53.95 5.10
CA LEU A 14 24.00 53.28 4.03
C LEU A 14 25.37 52.82 4.56
N GLY A 15 25.54 51.50 4.73
CA GLY A 15 26.81 50.86 5.08
C GLY A 15 27.22 50.89 6.56
N LYS A 16 26.59 51.70 7.43
CA LYS A 16 26.97 51.79 8.86
C LYS A 16 26.01 51.01 9.77
N ARG A 17 26.57 50.19 10.68
CA ARG A 17 25.80 49.55 11.76
C ARG A 17 25.26 50.65 12.70
N GLN A 18 24.01 50.54 13.13
CA GLN A 18 23.46 51.43 14.16
C GLN A 18 24.32 51.35 15.45
N PRO A 19 24.63 52.48 16.13
CA PRO A 19 25.37 52.51 17.37
C PRO A 19 24.75 51.58 18.42
N GLU A 20 25.61 50.89 19.18
CA GLU A 20 25.24 49.93 20.22
C GLU A 20 24.13 50.47 21.14
N LYS A 21 24.32 51.70 21.64
CA LYS A 21 23.40 52.40 22.55
C LYS A 21 22.00 52.56 21.94
N THR A 22 21.92 52.88 20.65
CA THR A 22 20.66 53.06 19.92
C THR A 22 19.97 51.72 19.68
N ARG A 23 20.73 50.67 19.33
CA ARG A 23 20.18 49.30 19.19
C ARG A 23 19.65 48.78 20.51
N SER A 24 20.38 48.96 21.61
CA SER A 24 20.00 48.51 22.95
C SER A 24 18.73 49.19 23.43
N LYS A 25 18.62 50.52 23.30
CA LYS A 25 17.40 51.28 23.60
C LYS A 25 16.21 50.79 22.78
N ARG A 26 16.38 50.62 21.47
CA ARG A 26 15.32 50.12 20.58
C ARG A 26 14.91 48.68 20.94
N SER A 27 15.87 47.82 21.24
CA SER A 27 15.60 46.44 21.66
C SER A 27 14.81 46.38 22.97
N ALA A 28 15.15 47.23 23.95
CA ALA A 28 14.42 47.33 25.21
C ALA A 28 12.96 47.77 24.99
N VAL A 29 12.74 48.80 24.18
CA VAL A 29 11.39 49.27 23.81
C VAL A 29 10.60 48.19 23.07
N LEU A 30 11.22 47.49 22.11
CA LEU A 30 10.56 46.39 21.39
C LEU A 30 10.21 45.22 22.32
N LYS A 31 11.06 44.93 23.32
CA LYS A 31 10.80 43.92 24.34
C LYS A 31 9.61 44.29 25.21
N GLN A 32 9.51 45.55 25.64
CA GLN A 32 8.35 46.04 26.40
C GLN A 32 7.06 45.99 25.57
N LEU A 33 7.10 46.46 24.32
CA LEU A 33 5.95 46.38 23.41
C LEU A 33 5.51 44.93 23.15
N TRP A 34 6.46 44.00 23.06
CA TRP A 34 6.17 42.57 22.87
C TRP A 34 5.50 41.97 24.10
N LEU A 35 6.01 42.26 25.30
CA LEU A 35 5.41 41.81 26.56
C LEU A 35 4.00 42.38 26.76
N ALA A 36 3.79 43.65 26.41
CA ALA A 36 2.48 44.30 26.46
C ALA A 36 1.51 43.87 25.36
N GLY A 37 1.90 42.97 24.45
CA GLY A 37 1.07 42.55 23.30
C GLY A 37 0.82 43.65 22.25
N LYS A 38 1.38 44.85 22.44
CA LYS A 38 1.25 46.03 21.56
C LYS A 38 2.24 45.99 20.39
N TRP A 39 3.19 45.06 20.39
CA TRP A 39 4.13 44.90 19.28
C TRP A 39 3.41 44.43 18.01
N LYS A 40 3.33 45.33 17.04
CA LYS A 40 2.94 45.00 15.66
C LYS A 40 4.24 44.69 14.89
N PRO A 41 4.34 43.55 14.19
CA PRO A 41 5.43 43.35 13.24
C PRO A 41 5.41 44.51 12.26
N TRP A 42 6.54 45.19 12.04
CA TRP A 42 6.61 46.38 11.17
C TRP A 42 6.14 46.13 9.72
N ASN A 43 5.90 44.86 9.37
CA ASN A 43 5.49 44.35 8.06
C ASN A 43 4.10 43.69 8.05
N LYS A 44 3.21 43.94 9.02
CA LYS A 44 1.80 43.59 8.81
C LYS A 44 1.20 44.52 7.74
N GLY A 45 1.19 44.06 6.50
CA GLY A 45 0.48 44.69 5.38
C GLY A 45 1.31 45.53 4.40
N LYS A 46 2.57 45.88 4.70
CA LYS A 46 3.42 46.61 3.75
C LYS A 46 4.09 45.65 2.75
N LYS A 47 3.79 45.81 1.46
CA LYS A 47 4.51 45.13 0.37
C LYS A 47 5.97 45.62 0.39
N LEU A 48 6.88 44.82 0.94
CA LEU A 48 8.31 45.09 0.82
C LEU A 48 8.68 45.19 -0.66
N GLY A 49 9.41 46.24 -1.03
CA GLY A 49 9.99 46.40 -2.37
C GLY A 49 10.88 45.19 -2.73
N LYS A 50 11.02 44.92 -4.03
CA LYS A 50 11.77 43.76 -4.54
C LYS A 50 13.21 43.74 -3.98
N GLU A 51 13.89 44.87 -3.96
CA GLU A 51 15.25 45.03 -3.43
C GLU A 51 15.36 44.66 -1.95
N HIS A 52 14.40 45.09 -1.13
CA HIS A 52 14.44 44.81 0.30
C HIS A 52 14.19 43.31 0.58
N LYS A 53 13.33 42.66 -0.20
CA LYS A 53 13.14 41.21 -0.13
C LYS A 53 14.42 40.46 -0.54
N GLN A 54 15.14 40.98 -1.53
CA GLN A 54 16.39 40.41 -2.01
C GLN A 54 17.52 40.53 -0.97
N LYS A 55 17.70 41.72 -0.36
CA LYS A 55 18.67 41.92 0.74
C LYS A 55 18.38 41.00 1.94
N LEU A 56 17.10 40.78 2.28
CA LEU A 56 16.72 39.82 3.32
C LEU A 56 17.05 38.37 2.94
N ARG A 57 16.88 37.99 1.66
CA ARG A 57 17.27 36.65 1.19
C ARG A 57 18.77 36.44 1.26
N GLU A 58 19.56 37.40 0.80
CA GLU A 58 21.03 37.35 0.83
C GLU A 58 21.55 37.29 2.26
N SER A 59 21.01 38.13 3.15
CA SER A 59 21.35 38.09 4.57
C SER A 59 21.01 36.75 5.23
N ASN A 60 19.85 36.16 4.91
CA ASN A 60 19.49 34.82 5.38
C ASN A 60 20.45 33.75 4.83
N ILE A 61 20.79 33.81 3.54
CA ILE A 61 21.75 32.86 2.91
C ILE A 61 23.11 32.96 3.60
N GLN A 62 23.63 34.17 3.82
CA GLN A 62 24.89 34.39 4.54
C GLN A 62 24.83 33.85 5.97
N THR A 63 23.71 34.05 6.67
CA THR A 63 23.49 33.49 8.02
C THR A 63 23.50 31.96 8.02
N TRP A 64 22.97 31.33 6.97
CA TRP A 64 22.97 29.87 6.82
C TRP A 64 24.32 29.29 6.39
N LYS A 65 25.13 30.06 5.67
CA LYS A 65 26.51 29.70 5.28
C LYS A 65 27.49 29.82 6.45
N ASN A 66 27.24 30.70 7.43
CA ASN A 66 28.10 30.84 8.61
C ASN A 66 27.78 29.76 9.68
N PRO A 67 28.71 28.81 9.97
CA PRO A 67 28.46 27.72 10.90
C PRO A 67 28.18 28.17 12.34
N SER A 68 28.87 29.22 12.81
CA SER A 68 28.73 29.76 14.16
C SER A 68 27.36 30.39 14.39
N LEU A 69 26.87 31.20 13.42
CA LEU A 69 25.54 31.78 13.48
C LEU A 69 24.44 30.71 13.40
N LYS A 70 24.63 29.70 12.56
CA LYS A 70 23.72 28.54 12.46
C LYS A 70 23.64 27.78 13.79
N GLN A 71 24.76 27.51 14.45
CA GLN A 71 24.80 26.88 15.77
C GLN A 71 24.13 27.73 16.84
N ARG A 72 24.41 29.04 16.88
CA ARG A 72 23.78 29.98 17.82
C ARG A 72 22.26 30.01 17.66
N MET A 73 21.77 30.10 16.43
CA MET A 73 20.33 30.07 16.13
C MET A 73 19.68 28.73 16.50
N SER A 74 20.38 27.63 16.26
CA SER A 74 19.95 26.29 16.69
C SER A 74 19.82 26.21 18.21
N ARG A 75 20.79 26.74 18.96
CA ARG A 75 20.77 26.77 20.43
C ARG A 75 19.59 27.57 20.96
N ILE A 76 19.40 28.80 20.48
CA ILE A 76 18.27 29.67 20.85
C ILE A 76 16.93 28.97 20.58
N LYS A 77 16.80 28.30 19.43
CA LYS A 77 15.60 27.55 19.08
C LYS A 77 15.38 26.37 20.03
N LYS A 78 16.42 25.59 20.34
CA LYS A 78 16.35 24.48 21.31
C LYS A 78 15.93 24.97 22.69
N GLU A 79 16.54 26.04 23.19
CA GLU A 79 16.21 26.66 24.47
C GLU A 79 14.74 27.15 24.51
N HIS A 80 14.26 27.79 23.43
CA HIS A 80 12.87 28.19 23.31
C HIS A 80 11.91 27.01 23.46
N TRP A 81 12.23 25.87 22.84
CA TRP A 81 11.42 24.65 22.91
C TRP A 81 11.52 23.89 24.24
N LYS A 82 12.54 24.16 25.05
CA LYS A 82 12.67 23.63 26.42
C LYS A 82 11.76 24.37 27.41
N ARG A 83 11.28 25.58 27.09
CA ARG A 83 10.36 26.33 27.96
C ARG A 83 9.03 25.60 28.10
N LYS A 84 8.59 25.36 29.34
CA LYS A 84 7.31 24.71 29.65
C LYS A 84 6.16 25.48 28.99
N GLY A 85 5.29 24.78 28.26
CA GLY A 85 4.14 25.37 27.59
C GLY A 85 4.40 26.04 26.24
N ALA A 86 5.66 26.15 25.78
CA ALA A 86 5.96 26.81 24.49
C ALA A 86 5.37 26.03 23.29
N LYS A 87 5.43 24.69 23.35
CA LYS A 87 4.85 23.80 22.34
C LYS A 87 3.33 23.89 22.33
N GLU A 88 2.71 23.88 23.50
CA GLU A 88 1.26 23.96 23.69
C GLU A 88 0.71 25.30 23.20
N LYS A 89 1.35 26.42 23.57
CA LYS A 89 0.95 27.77 23.12
C LYS A 89 1.02 27.89 21.59
N LEU A 90 2.07 27.37 20.97
CA LEU A 90 2.17 27.39 19.51
C LEU A 90 1.13 26.47 18.87
N SER A 91 0.94 25.27 19.40
CA SER A 91 -0.06 24.31 18.90
C SER A 91 -1.47 24.91 18.92
N LYS A 92 -1.88 25.54 20.04
CA LYS A 92 -3.17 26.25 20.15
C LYS A 92 -3.29 27.37 19.11
N LYS A 93 -2.23 28.16 18.92
CA LYS A 93 -2.21 29.25 17.93
C LYS A 93 -2.34 28.74 16.49
N ILE A 94 -1.63 27.67 16.14
CA ILE A 94 -1.70 27.03 14.82
C ILE A 94 -3.08 26.43 14.58
N LYS A 95 -3.63 25.68 15.55
CA LYS A 95 -4.99 25.12 15.46
C LYS A 95 -6.04 26.22 15.26
N LYS A 96 -5.98 27.30 16.05
CA LYS A 96 -6.87 28.46 15.90
C LYS A 96 -6.73 29.11 14.52
N PHE A 97 -5.50 29.29 14.03
CA PHE A 97 -5.26 29.85 12.70
C PHE A 97 -5.91 29.03 11.60
N TRP A 98 -5.71 27.70 11.60
CA TRP A 98 -6.28 26.83 10.56
C TRP A 98 -7.79 26.71 10.65
N ARG A 99 -8.35 26.67 11.86
CA ARG A 99 -9.81 26.71 12.06
C ARG A 99 -10.45 27.96 11.47
N LEU A 100 -9.79 29.11 11.62
CA LEU A 100 -10.25 30.39 11.08
C LEU A 100 -9.91 30.60 9.60
N ASN A 101 -9.09 29.73 9.00
CA ASN A 101 -8.63 29.87 7.61
C ASN A 101 -8.67 28.49 6.89
N PRO A 102 -9.83 27.83 6.79
CA PRO A 102 -9.94 26.48 6.21
C PRO A 102 -9.50 26.45 4.74
N GLU A 103 -9.76 27.52 3.98
CA GLU A 103 -9.34 27.60 2.58
C GLU A 103 -7.82 27.63 2.40
N LYS A 104 -7.09 28.32 3.29
CA LYS A 104 -5.63 28.33 3.25
C LYS A 104 -5.06 26.94 3.55
N LEU A 105 -5.72 26.19 4.45
CA LEU A 105 -5.33 24.81 4.75
C LEU A 105 -5.55 23.92 3.53
N SER A 106 -6.72 24.03 2.89
CA SER A 106 -7.06 23.29 1.67
C SER A 106 -6.10 23.60 0.52
N GLY A 107 -5.83 24.89 0.25
CA GLY A 107 -4.87 25.32 -0.76
C GLY A 107 -3.44 24.85 -0.49
N MET A 108 -3.00 24.87 0.77
CA MET A 108 -1.70 24.31 1.16
C MET A 108 -1.65 22.80 0.92
N ARG A 109 -2.68 22.06 1.34
CA ARG A 109 -2.78 20.61 1.10
C ARG A 109 -2.72 20.27 -0.39
N LYS A 110 -3.49 20.98 -1.23
CA LYS A 110 -3.46 20.81 -2.69
C LYS A 110 -2.07 21.06 -3.26
N LYS A 111 -1.38 22.14 -2.86
CA LYS A 111 0.00 22.43 -3.31
C LYS A 111 1.01 21.36 -2.87
N ILE A 112 0.88 20.86 -1.65
CA ILE A 112 1.71 19.77 -1.11
C ILE A 112 1.50 18.50 -1.93
N ILE A 113 0.24 18.10 -2.13
CA ILE A 113 -0.12 16.93 -2.94
C ILE A 113 0.41 17.08 -4.38
N LEU A 114 0.23 18.24 -5.01
CA LEU A 114 0.68 18.48 -6.37
C LEU A 114 2.21 18.43 -6.49
N LYS A 115 2.93 19.01 -5.52
CA LYS A 115 4.40 18.94 -5.45
C LYS A 115 4.88 17.49 -5.33
N TYR A 116 4.20 16.71 -4.49
CA TYR A 116 4.54 15.32 -4.25
C TYR A 116 4.11 14.35 -5.37
N LYS A 117 3.06 14.69 -6.13
CA LYS A 117 2.66 13.95 -7.35
C LYS A 117 3.61 14.19 -8.53
N LYS A 118 4.21 15.38 -8.63
CA LYS A 118 5.08 15.77 -9.76
C LYS A 118 6.55 15.36 -9.60
N THR A 119 6.97 14.84 -8.45
CA THR A 119 8.37 14.52 -8.19
C THR A 119 8.51 13.06 -7.77
N ASP A 120 9.58 12.39 -8.20
CA ASP A 120 9.96 11.05 -7.71
C ASP A 120 10.53 11.10 -6.26
N TRP A 121 10.18 12.14 -5.50
CA TRP A 121 10.73 12.45 -4.19
C TRP A 121 10.51 11.30 -3.19
N GLU A 122 9.42 10.54 -3.30
CA GLU A 122 9.19 9.35 -2.46
C GLU A 122 10.25 8.28 -2.71
N LYS A 123 10.62 8.07 -3.98
CA LYS A 123 11.68 7.14 -4.36
C LYS A 123 13.03 7.67 -3.87
N GLU A 124 13.30 8.97 -4.00
CA GLU A 124 14.55 9.58 -3.53
C GLU A 124 14.70 9.53 -2.00
N ILE A 125 13.64 9.87 -1.25
CA ILE A 125 13.64 9.76 0.21
C ILE A 125 13.74 8.30 0.65
N SER A 126 13.04 7.38 -0.04
CA SER A 126 13.15 5.95 0.24
C SER A 126 14.57 5.44 0.02
N LYS A 127 15.24 5.87 -1.06
CA LYS A 127 16.66 5.57 -1.32
C LYS A 127 17.56 6.16 -0.24
N ALA A 128 17.41 7.45 0.08
CA ALA A 128 18.22 8.13 1.08
C ALA A 128 18.05 7.52 2.49
N LEU A 129 16.82 7.14 2.87
CA LEU A 129 16.55 6.46 4.15
C LEU A 129 17.15 5.06 4.17
N LYS A 130 17.03 4.28 3.08
CA LYS A 130 17.66 2.95 2.98
C LYS A 130 19.17 3.07 3.15
N GLU A 131 19.79 4.04 2.48
CA GLU A 131 21.21 4.29 2.54
C GLU A 131 21.66 4.76 3.93
N TYR A 132 20.95 5.72 4.52
CA TYR A 132 21.19 6.15 5.89
C TYR A 132 21.15 4.98 6.88
N TRP A 133 20.15 4.11 6.79
CA TRP A 133 20.02 2.96 7.67
C TRP A 133 21.05 1.85 7.39
N ARG A 134 21.56 1.76 6.15
CA ARG A 134 22.66 0.87 5.76
C ARG A 134 23.95 1.32 6.43
N LEU A 135 24.23 2.62 6.37
CA LEU A 135 25.42 3.25 6.95
C LEU A 135 25.33 3.40 8.48
N ASN A 136 24.12 3.43 9.05
CA ASN A 136 23.89 3.65 10.49
C ASN A 136 23.02 2.54 11.13
N PRO A 137 23.50 1.28 11.18
CA PRO A 137 22.72 0.15 11.67
C PRO A 137 22.34 0.28 13.17
N GLN A 138 23.20 0.92 13.99
CA GLN A 138 22.92 1.13 15.41
C GLN A 138 21.76 2.10 15.63
N GLU A 139 21.69 3.19 14.88
CA GLU A 139 20.57 4.14 14.95
C GLU A 139 19.26 3.48 14.51
N LYS A 140 19.33 2.56 13.52
CA LYS A 140 18.16 1.75 13.11
C LYS A 140 17.65 0.91 14.27
N LEU A 141 18.55 0.30 15.04
CA LEU A 141 18.22 -0.50 16.20
C LEU A 141 17.60 0.37 17.31
N LYS A 142 18.20 1.53 17.62
CA LYS A 142 17.66 2.50 18.59
C LYS A 142 16.26 2.98 18.20
N SER A 143 16.05 3.31 16.93
CA SER A 143 14.73 3.71 16.41
C SER A 143 13.70 2.59 16.56
N ARG A 144 14.07 1.34 16.28
CA ARG A 144 13.19 0.17 16.46
C ARG A 144 12.84 -0.06 17.93
N LYS A 145 13.81 0.06 18.84
CA LYS A 145 13.57 -0.04 20.30
C LYS A 145 12.56 1.02 20.75
N LYS A 146 12.79 2.29 20.41
CA LYS A 146 11.84 3.39 20.71
C LYS A 146 10.44 3.15 20.14
N GLN A 147 10.35 2.63 18.92
CA GLN A 147 9.05 2.31 18.32
C GLN A 147 8.33 1.18 19.06
N LYS A 148 9.05 0.13 19.48
CA LYS A 148 8.49 -0.95 20.28
C LYS A 148 8.00 -0.44 21.64
N GLU A 149 8.80 0.38 22.30
CA GLU A 149 8.48 0.99 23.58
C GLU A 149 7.25 1.90 23.49
N LEU A 150 7.15 2.71 22.43
CA LEU A 150 5.97 3.50 22.15
C LEU A 150 4.71 2.63 22.02
N TYR A 151 4.79 1.50 21.31
CA TYR A 151 3.65 0.59 21.19
C TYR A 151 3.36 -0.20 22.47
N LYS A 152 4.36 -0.45 23.32
CA LYS A 152 4.17 -1.04 24.65
C LYS A 152 3.39 -0.08 25.55
N ASN A 153 3.76 1.21 25.53
CA ASN A 153 3.14 2.24 26.35
C ASN A 153 1.80 2.73 25.80
N HIS A 154 1.52 2.48 24.51
CA HIS A 154 0.26 2.82 23.86
C HIS A 154 -0.27 1.63 23.04
N PRO A 155 -0.82 0.60 23.71
CA PRO A 155 -1.22 -0.66 23.06
C PRO A 155 -2.29 -0.47 21.98
N THR A 156 -3.18 0.51 22.14
CA THR A 156 -4.23 0.83 21.15
C THR A 156 -3.68 1.54 19.92
N MET A 157 -2.59 2.30 20.02
CA MET A 157 -2.04 3.12 18.94
C MET A 157 -1.66 2.28 17.71
N ARG A 158 -1.18 1.05 17.93
CA ARG A 158 -0.90 0.12 16.82
C ARG A 158 -2.19 -0.28 16.10
N ARG A 159 -3.26 -0.58 16.86
CA ARG A 159 -4.57 -0.97 16.33
C ARG A 159 -5.26 0.20 15.63
N GLU A 160 -5.23 1.39 16.22
CA GLU A 160 -5.76 2.63 15.64
C GLU A 160 -5.06 2.98 14.32
N ARG A 161 -3.72 2.91 14.27
CA ARG A 161 -2.98 3.10 13.02
C ARG A 161 -3.37 2.09 11.95
N GLN A 162 -3.55 0.83 12.34
CA GLN A 162 -3.98 -0.22 11.42
C GLN A 162 -5.40 0.05 10.91
N LEU A 163 -6.33 0.44 11.77
CA LEU A 163 -7.70 0.81 11.41
C LEU A 163 -7.74 2.00 10.43
N VAL A 164 -6.97 3.05 10.70
CA VAL A 164 -6.88 4.21 9.80
C VAL A 164 -6.33 3.80 8.44
N ALA A 165 -5.30 2.94 8.41
CA ALA A 165 -4.78 2.41 7.16
C ALA A 165 -5.81 1.53 6.43
N ASP A 166 -6.52 0.67 7.16
CA ASP A 166 -7.55 -0.22 6.59
C ASP A 166 -8.72 0.60 6.00
N LEU A 167 -9.19 1.63 6.69
CA LEU A 167 -10.22 2.57 6.19
C LEU A 167 -9.75 3.36 4.96
N TYR A 168 -8.52 3.85 4.98
CA TYR A 168 -7.92 4.54 3.85
C TYR A 168 -7.84 3.64 2.61
N TYR A 169 -7.35 2.41 2.78
CA TYR A 169 -7.18 1.48 1.67
C TYR A 169 -8.49 0.79 1.23
N ALA A 170 -9.52 0.78 2.07
CA ALA A 170 -10.87 0.39 1.65
C ALA A 170 -11.45 1.37 0.62
N THR A 171 -11.14 2.67 0.76
CA THR A 171 -11.58 3.73 -0.15
C THR A 171 -10.59 3.99 -1.30
N HIS A 172 -9.36 3.50 -1.20
CA HIS A 172 -8.28 3.68 -2.18
C HIS A 172 -7.62 2.34 -2.56
N PRO A 173 -8.36 1.41 -3.21
CA PRO A 173 -7.88 0.06 -3.49
C PRO A 173 -6.67 0.04 -4.43
N ASP A 174 -6.58 0.96 -5.38
CA ASP A 174 -5.43 1.02 -6.30
C ASP A 174 -4.16 1.52 -5.62
N GLU A 175 -4.28 2.44 -4.65
CA GLU A 175 -3.14 2.85 -3.84
C GLU A 175 -2.67 1.72 -2.91
N ARG A 176 -3.61 0.91 -2.40
CA ARG A 176 -3.26 -0.32 -1.67
C ARG A 176 -2.46 -1.27 -2.55
N ARG A 177 -2.90 -1.48 -3.80
CA ARG A 177 -2.21 -2.30 -4.81
C ARG A 177 -0.82 -1.75 -5.13
N HIS A 178 -0.69 -0.43 -5.27
CA HIS A 178 0.58 0.23 -5.56
C HIS A 178 1.56 0.17 -4.38
N PHE A 179 1.12 0.49 -3.17
CA PHE A 179 1.98 0.67 -2.00
C PHE A 179 2.45 -0.64 -1.36
N PHE A 180 1.57 -1.65 -1.29
CA PHE A 180 1.96 -2.98 -0.81
C PHE A 180 2.57 -3.85 -1.91
N GLY A 181 2.53 -3.39 -3.16
CA GLY A 181 2.63 -4.28 -4.32
C GLY A 181 1.62 -5.43 -4.20
N TYR A 182 1.76 -6.46 -5.01
CA TYR A 182 1.08 -7.75 -4.83
C TYR A 182 1.45 -8.49 -3.51
N LYS A 183 1.87 -7.80 -2.44
CA LYS A 183 1.92 -8.34 -1.07
C LYS A 183 0.67 -7.91 -0.31
N ALA A 184 -0.51 -8.13 -0.89
CA ALA A 184 -1.70 -8.35 -0.08
C ALA A 184 -1.34 -9.36 1.01
N LYS A 185 -1.83 -9.19 2.25
CA LYS A 185 -1.70 -10.19 3.33
C LYS A 185 -1.85 -11.55 2.67
N LYS A 186 -0.80 -12.37 2.68
CA LYS A 186 -0.77 -13.67 1.99
C LYS A 186 -2.09 -14.36 2.31
N THR A 187 -3.04 -14.40 1.37
CA THR A 187 -4.29 -15.11 1.58
C THR A 187 -3.87 -16.54 1.88
N ARG A 188 -4.18 -16.99 3.10
CA ARG A 188 -3.88 -18.34 3.54
C ARG A 188 -5.11 -19.15 3.17
N TYR A 189 -4.97 -19.94 2.13
CA TYR A 189 -5.96 -20.93 1.77
C TYR A 189 -5.70 -22.17 2.64
N TRP A 190 -6.71 -22.59 3.37
CA TRP A 190 -6.67 -23.77 4.23
C TRP A 190 -7.16 -24.99 3.47
N THR A 191 -6.60 -26.13 3.82
CA THR A 191 -6.86 -27.48 3.31
C THR A 191 -7.01 -28.41 4.52
N ALA A 192 -7.51 -29.63 4.32
CA ALA A 192 -7.56 -30.62 5.40
C ALA A 192 -6.18 -30.93 6.02
N LEU A 193 -5.10 -30.74 5.26
CA LEU A 193 -3.71 -31.03 5.67
C LEU A 193 -2.91 -29.77 6.07
N GLY A 194 -3.55 -28.60 6.15
CA GLY A 194 -2.91 -27.32 6.51
C GLY A 194 -3.03 -26.26 5.41
N TYR A 195 -2.05 -25.39 5.24
CA TYR A 195 -2.11 -24.30 4.26
C TYR A 195 -1.62 -24.72 2.88
N VAL A 196 -2.18 -24.11 1.82
CA VAL A 196 -1.69 -24.30 0.44
C VAL A 196 -0.23 -23.85 0.32
N LYS A 197 0.67 -24.82 0.09
CA LYS A 197 2.14 -24.60 -0.02
C LYS A 197 2.60 -24.30 -1.44
N SER A 198 1.87 -24.77 -2.45
CA SER A 198 2.25 -24.63 -3.86
C SER A 198 2.13 -23.17 -4.31
N LYS A 199 3.23 -22.63 -4.85
CA LYS A 199 3.24 -21.26 -5.42
C LYS A 199 2.28 -21.13 -6.60
N ILE A 200 2.11 -22.20 -7.36
CA ILE A 200 1.26 -22.23 -8.55
C ILE A 200 -0.21 -22.23 -8.14
N GLU A 201 -0.60 -23.15 -7.25
CA GLU A 201 -1.98 -23.20 -6.75
C GLU A 201 -2.38 -21.91 -6.09
N LYS A 202 -1.49 -21.35 -5.27
CA LYS A 202 -1.74 -20.08 -4.63
C LYS A 202 -1.99 -18.96 -5.63
N LYS A 203 -1.21 -18.86 -6.70
CA LYS A 203 -1.40 -17.80 -7.71
C LYS A 203 -2.73 -17.98 -8.47
N VAL A 204 -3.17 -19.22 -8.71
CA VAL A 204 -4.48 -19.51 -9.28
C VAL A 204 -5.61 -19.11 -8.33
N LEU A 205 -5.48 -19.45 -7.05
CA LEU A 205 -6.45 -19.09 -6.02
C LEU A 205 -6.53 -17.57 -5.78
N ASP A 206 -5.38 -16.90 -5.73
CA ASP A 206 -5.30 -15.43 -5.61
C ASP A 206 -6.03 -14.78 -6.81
N TYR A 207 -5.84 -15.29 -8.03
CA TYR A 207 -6.55 -14.83 -9.23
C TYR A 207 -8.06 -15.06 -9.14
N LEU A 208 -8.50 -16.27 -8.80
CA LEU A 208 -9.93 -16.60 -8.66
C LEU A 208 -10.62 -15.90 -7.48
N SER A 209 -9.85 -15.42 -6.49
CA SER A 209 -10.39 -14.67 -5.34
C SER A 209 -10.72 -13.20 -5.64
N GLN A 210 -10.31 -12.69 -6.80
CA GLN A 210 -10.69 -11.34 -7.26
C GLN A 210 -12.21 -11.26 -7.36
N LYS A 211 -12.82 -10.17 -6.87
CA LYS A 211 -14.27 -10.04 -6.69
C LYS A 211 -15.02 -10.33 -8.00
N GLU A 212 -14.56 -9.73 -9.09
CA GLU A 212 -15.16 -9.83 -10.42
C GLU A 212 -15.15 -11.27 -10.94
N ILE A 213 -14.09 -12.01 -10.65
CA ILE A 213 -13.91 -13.41 -11.09
C ILE A 213 -14.67 -14.37 -10.17
N ARG A 214 -14.64 -14.11 -8.87
CA ARG A 214 -15.35 -14.91 -7.87
C ARG A 214 -16.86 -14.87 -8.11
N GLU A 215 -17.40 -13.71 -8.43
CA GLU A 215 -18.82 -13.54 -8.77
C GLU A 215 -19.22 -14.32 -10.02
N GLN A 216 -18.33 -14.46 -11.00
CA GLN A 216 -18.59 -15.22 -12.23
C GLN A 216 -18.43 -16.73 -12.06
N THR A 217 -17.50 -17.17 -11.21
CA THR A 217 -17.05 -18.58 -11.19
C THR A 217 -17.45 -19.36 -9.95
N TRP A 218 -17.59 -18.70 -8.80
CA TRP A 218 -17.75 -19.32 -7.48
C TRP A 218 -16.77 -20.48 -7.26
N PRO A 219 -15.48 -20.17 -7.05
CA PRO A 219 -14.43 -21.18 -6.90
C PRO A 219 -14.49 -21.82 -5.50
N GLU A 220 -14.39 -23.14 -5.48
CA GLU A 220 -14.26 -23.95 -4.27
C GLU A 220 -12.97 -24.79 -4.37
N TYR A 221 -12.13 -24.76 -3.34
CA TYR A 221 -10.83 -25.45 -3.34
C TYR A 221 -10.94 -26.77 -2.60
N GLU A 222 -10.42 -27.86 -3.20
CA GLU A 222 -10.52 -29.24 -2.68
C GLU A 222 -11.92 -29.60 -2.12
N PRO A 223 -13.01 -29.33 -2.87
CA PRO A 223 -14.35 -29.27 -2.27
C PRO A 223 -14.95 -30.65 -1.92
N PHE A 224 -14.52 -31.71 -2.60
CA PHE A 224 -15.09 -33.05 -2.44
C PHE A 224 -14.18 -34.13 -3.03
N THR A 225 -14.43 -35.39 -2.64
CA THR A 225 -13.83 -36.56 -3.30
C THR A 225 -14.76 -37.06 -4.40
N LEU A 226 -14.24 -37.25 -5.61
CA LEU A 226 -14.95 -37.91 -6.70
C LEU A 226 -14.64 -39.40 -6.69
N TYR A 227 -15.67 -40.23 -6.75
CA TYR A 227 -15.55 -41.68 -6.85
C TYR A 227 -15.62 -42.09 -8.32
N LEU A 228 -14.44 -42.22 -8.93
CA LEU A 228 -14.30 -42.68 -10.32
C LEU A 228 -14.02 -44.18 -10.36
N PRO A 229 -14.22 -44.84 -11.51
CA PRO A 229 -14.00 -46.28 -11.67
C PRO A 229 -12.64 -46.80 -11.20
N ASN A 230 -11.57 -46.03 -11.41
CA ASN A 230 -10.18 -46.44 -11.15
C ASN A 230 -9.48 -45.60 -10.09
N THR A 231 -10.02 -44.44 -9.74
CA THR A 231 -9.37 -43.47 -8.85
C THR A 231 -10.41 -42.77 -7.99
N LYS A 232 -9.98 -42.26 -6.83
CA LYS A 232 -10.80 -41.41 -5.96
C LYS A 232 -10.20 -40.00 -5.85
N PRO A 233 -10.17 -39.22 -6.95
CA PRO A 233 -9.50 -37.93 -6.92
C PRO A 233 -10.27 -36.88 -6.11
N ILE A 234 -9.53 -36.00 -5.44
CA ILE A 234 -10.01 -34.70 -4.97
C ILE A 234 -9.64 -33.66 -6.03
N PRO A 235 -10.60 -32.95 -6.64
CA PRO A 235 -10.32 -31.85 -7.56
C PRO A 235 -9.56 -30.73 -6.86
N ASP A 236 -8.59 -30.10 -7.53
CA ASP A 236 -7.88 -28.98 -6.90
C ASP A 236 -8.86 -27.80 -6.71
N ILE A 237 -9.62 -27.45 -7.76
CA ILE A 237 -10.65 -26.40 -7.69
C ILE A 237 -11.89 -26.83 -8.49
N PHE A 238 -13.08 -26.51 -7.98
CA PHE A 238 -14.33 -26.58 -8.71
C PHE A 238 -14.93 -25.18 -8.89
N LEU A 239 -15.24 -24.81 -10.13
CA LEU A 239 -15.90 -23.54 -10.47
C LEU A 239 -17.40 -23.80 -10.53
N ARG A 240 -18.09 -23.67 -9.39
CA ARG A 240 -19.48 -24.10 -9.20
C ARG A 240 -20.43 -23.49 -10.24
N LYS A 241 -20.33 -22.19 -10.51
CA LYS A 241 -21.21 -21.50 -11.49
C LYS A 241 -20.99 -21.95 -12.93
N LEU A 242 -19.77 -22.38 -13.24
CA LEU A 242 -19.41 -22.84 -14.59
C LEU A 242 -19.55 -24.36 -14.74
N ASN A 243 -19.75 -25.08 -13.64
CA ASN A 243 -19.76 -26.53 -13.58
C ASN A 243 -18.50 -27.16 -14.21
N VAL A 244 -17.32 -26.60 -13.89
CA VAL A 244 -16.03 -26.97 -14.46
C VAL A 244 -15.02 -27.27 -13.35
N ILE A 245 -14.27 -28.36 -13.50
CA ILE A 245 -13.15 -28.71 -12.63
C ILE A 245 -11.86 -28.11 -13.18
N VAL A 246 -11.00 -27.63 -12.29
CA VAL A 246 -9.67 -27.12 -12.61
C VAL A 246 -8.62 -27.98 -11.89
N GLU A 247 -7.66 -28.49 -12.66
CA GLU A 247 -6.50 -29.21 -12.15
C GLU A 247 -5.22 -28.43 -12.43
N ILE A 248 -4.42 -28.28 -11.38
CA ILE A 248 -3.18 -27.53 -11.36
C ILE A 248 -2.03 -28.53 -11.37
N TYR A 249 -1.16 -28.37 -12.35
CA TYR A 249 0.01 -29.22 -12.58
C TYR A 249 1.26 -28.58 -11.98
N GLY A 250 1.96 -29.34 -11.14
CA GLY A 250 3.31 -29.00 -10.69
C GLY A 250 4.38 -29.42 -11.70
N GLY A 251 5.61 -28.95 -11.50
CA GLY A 251 6.77 -29.33 -12.31
C GLY A 251 7.41 -30.69 -11.96
N HIS A 252 6.97 -31.35 -10.89
CA HIS A 252 7.62 -32.59 -10.43
C HIS A 252 7.16 -33.82 -11.25
N PRO A 253 8.08 -34.61 -11.86
CA PRO A 253 7.72 -35.72 -12.75
C PRO A 253 6.81 -36.80 -12.13
N ARG A 254 7.02 -37.15 -10.85
CA ARG A 254 6.16 -38.12 -10.14
C ARG A 254 4.73 -37.62 -9.98
N ALA A 255 4.53 -36.33 -9.73
CA ALA A 255 3.20 -35.72 -9.61
C ALA A 255 2.51 -35.68 -10.98
N TYR A 256 3.28 -35.42 -12.04
CA TYR A 256 2.80 -35.43 -13.42
C TYR A 256 2.19 -36.79 -13.80
N LYS A 257 2.88 -37.91 -13.56
CA LYS A 257 2.36 -39.27 -13.86
C LYS A 257 1.00 -39.54 -13.18
N ARG A 258 0.85 -39.15 -11.90
CA ARG A 258 -0.41 -39.30 -11.15
C ARG A 258 -1.52 -38.44 -11.76
N LYS A 259 -1.22 -37.19 -12.12
CA LYS A 259 -2.17 -36.26 -12.75
C LYS A 259 -2.59 -36.70 -14.15
N VAL A 260 -1.69 -37.31 -14.93
CA VAL A 260 -2.03 -37.92 -16.24
C VAL A 260 -3.05 -39.06 -16.08
N LYS A 261 -2.84 -39.96 -15.11
CA LYS A 261 -3.82 -41.03 -14.81
C LYS A 261 -5.18 -40.45 -14.42
N LYS A 262 -5.18 -39.47 -13.52
CA LYS A 262 -6.38 -38.75 -13.08
C LYS A 262 -7.13 -38.08 -14.26
N ASN A 263 -6.41 -37.40 -15.15
CA ASN A 263 -7.00 -36.78 -16.34
C ASN A 263 -7.59 -37.80 -17.32
N ARG A 264 -6.96 -38.98 -17.45
CA ARG A 264 -7.52 -40.07 -18.27
C ARG A 264 -8.87 -40.52 -17.72
N ASP A 265 -9.00 -40.69 -16.40
CA ASP A 265 -10.27 -41.06 -15.77
C ASP A 265 -11.33 -39.95 -15.91
N TYR A 266 -10.96 -38.68 -15.71
CA TYR A 266 -11.86 -37.55 -15.94
C TYR A 266 -12.42 -37.52 -17.37
N ARG A 267 -11.56 -37.71 -18.37
CA ARG A 267 -12.00 -37.76 -19.78
C ARG A 267 -12.91 -38.95 -20.06
N ALA A 268 -12.57 -40.12 -19.50
CA ALA A 268 -13.37 -41.33 -19.64
C ALA A 268 -14.79 -41.16 -19.07
N CYS A 269 -14.91 -40.42 -17.96
CA CYS A 269 -16.18 -40.09 -17.32
C CYS A 269 -16.85 -38.81 -17.86
N LYS A 270 -16.33 -38.22 -18.95
CA LYS A 270 -16.83 -36.96 -19.54
C LYS A 270 -16.95 -35.82 -18.51
N ILE A 271 -15.95 -35.69 -17.64
CA ILE A 271 -15.89 -34.61 -16.65
C ILE A 271 -15.30 -33.35 -17.32
N PRO A 272 -15.96 -32.18 -17.21
CA PRO A 272 -15.48 -30.92 -17.76
C PRO A 272 -14.25 -30.43 -16.99
N LEU A 273 -13.09 -30.45 -17.64
CA LEU A 273 -11.80 -30.24 -17.02
C LEU A 273 -10.97 -29.15 -17.73
N VAL A 274 -10.47 -28.19 -16.97
CA VAL A 274 -9.41 -27.26 -17.36
C VAL A 274 -8.10 -27.64 -16.66
N SER A 275 -7.01 -27.77 -17.41
CA SER A 275 -5.69 -28.10 -16.86
C SER A 275 -4.73 -26.91 -16.96
N ILE A 276 -4.23 -26.47 -15.80
CA ILE A 276 -3.28 -25.34 -15.67
C ILE A 276 -1.88 -25.88 -15.39
N THR A 277 -0.97 -25.66 -16.34
CA THR A 277 0.45 -26.02 -16.21
C THR A 277 1.27 -24.81 -15.75
N PRO A 278 2.52 -25.01 -15.28
CA PRO A 278 3.37 -23.89 -14.87
C PRO A 278 3.53 -22.83 -15.97
N GLY A 279 3.61 -23.23 -17.25
CA GLY A 279 3.71 -22.29 -18.38
C GLY A 279 2.44 -21.47 -18.64
N LYS A 280 1.26 -21.94 -18.22
CA LYS A 280 -0.01 -21.21 -18.41
C LYS A 280 -0.28 -20.16 -17.33
N ILE A 281 0.50 -20.15 -16.25
CA ILE A 281 0.25 -19.31 -15.08
C ILE A 281 0.44 -17.81 -15.32
N TRP A 282 1.10 -17.45 -16.42
CA TRP A 282 1.37 -16.06 -16.79
C TRP A 282 0.14 -15.37 -17.38
N ASN A 283 -0.84 -16.14 -17.87
CA ASN A 283 -2.06 -15.60 -18.46
C ASN A 283 -3.29 -16.45 -18.04
N LEU A 284 -3.66 -16.34 -16.76
CA LEU A 284 -4.80 -17.07 -16.21
C LEU A 284 -6.14 -16.62 -16.82
N ASP A 285 -6.25 -15.37 -17.28
CA ASP A 285 -7.45 -14.93 -18.01
C ASP A 285 -7.71 -15.77 -19.25
N ARG A 286 -6.69 -15.93 -20.09
CA ARG A 286 -6.81 -16.75 -21.30
C ARG A 286 -6.96 -18.24 -20.96
N TYR A 287 -6.07 -18.79 -20.14
CA TYR A 287 -5.92 -20.24 -20.02
C TYR A 287 -6.80 -20.89 -18.94
N LEU A 288 -7.35 -20.09 -18.03
CA LEU A 288 -8.25 -20.56 -16.98
C LEU A 288 -9.66 -20.03 -17.21
N LEU A 289 -9.87 -18.71 -17.13
CA LEU A 289 -11.22 -18.13 -17.10
C LEU A 289 -11.93 -18.30 -18.45
N LYS A 290 -11.31 -17.84 -19.55
CA LYS A 290 -11.90 -17.95 -20.90
C LYS A 290 -12.11 -19.40 -21.35
N GLU A 291 -11.15 -20.28 -21.05
CA GLU A 291 -11.29 -21.72 -21.31
C GLU A 291 -12.42 -22.35 -20.48
N ALA A 292 -12.56 -22.00 -19.20
CA ALA A 292 -13.65 -22.50 -18.36
C ALA A 292 -15.02 -22.01 -18.85
N ILE A 293 -15.14 -20.74 -19.24
CA ILE A 293 -16.38 -20.18 -19.82
C ILE A 293 -16.71 -20.82 -21.18
N LYS A 294 -15.69 -21.10 -22.01
CA LYS A 294 -15.90 -21.83 -23.26
C LYS A 294 -16.38 -23.25 -22.99
N LEU A 295 -15.75 -23.94 -22.04
CA LEU A 295 -16.07 -25.31 -21.68
C LEU A 295 -17.46 -25.43 -21.03
N SER A 296 -17.88 -24.47 -20.21
CA SER A 296 -19.20 -24.47 -19.55
C SER A 296 -20.37 -24.44 -20.53
N LYS A 297 -20.15 -23.92 -21.75
CA LYS A 297 -21.15 -23.87 -22.82
C LYS A 297 -21.34 -25.21 -23.54
N THR A 298 -20.38 -26.13 -23.41
CA THR A 298 -20.42 -27.44 -24.09
C THR A 298 -21.44 -28.39 -23.45
N SER A 299 -21.90 -29.39 -24.22
CA SER A 299 -22.79 -30.43 -23.70
C SER A 299 -22.15 -31.25 -22.58
N VAL A 300 -20.82 -31.38 -22.57
CA VAL A 300 -20.07 -32.08 -21.51
C VAL A 300 -20.30 -31.41 -20.16
N ALA A 301 -20.14 -30.09 -20.08
CA ALA A 301 -20.35 -29.35 -18.84
C ALA A 301 -21.83 -29.25 -18.46
N LYS A 302 -22.73 -29.05 -19.43
CA LYS A 302 -24.19 -28.99 -19.17
C LYS A 302 -24.75 -30.31 -18.62
N ASN A 303 -24.20 -31.44 -19.06
CA ASN A 303 -24.65 -32.77 -18.64
C ASN A 303 -23.89 -33.32 -17.43
N PHE A 304 -22.84 -32.64 -16.97
CA PHE A 304 -22.07 -33.05 -15.81
C PHE A 304 -22.89 -32.80 -14.53
N ARG A 305 -23.24 -33.88 -13.83
CA ARG A 305 -23.90 -33.81 -12.52
C ARG A 305 -22.94 -34.31 -11.45
N VAL A 306 -22.34 -33.39 -10.70
CA VAL A 306 -21.28 -33.70 -9.74
C VAL A 306 -21.75 -34.69 -8.68
N GLU A 307 -23.03 -34.62 -8.29
CA GLU A 307 -23.67 -35.44 -7.28
C GLU A 307 -23.56 -36.94 -7.59
N LYS A 308 -23.62 -37.31 -8.89
CA LYS A 308 -23.48 -38.70 -9.33
C LYS A 308 -22.11 -39.30 -8.98
N PHE A 309 -21.11 -38.47 -8.73
CA PHE A 309 -19.75 -38.87 -8.43
C PHE A 309 -19.38 -38.73 -6.96
N LEU A 310 -20.23 -38.10 -6.13
CA LEU A 310 -19.96 -37.93 -4.69
C LEU A 310 -20.27 -39.21 -3.91
N GLU A 311 -21.37 -39.89 -4.24
CA GLU A 311 -21.77 -41.16 -3.63
C GLU A 311 -22.40 -42.06 -4.71
N PRO A 312 -21.60 -42.59 -5.63
CA PRO A 312 -22.15 -43.35 -6.75
C PRO A 312 -22.74 -44.68 -6.28
N LYS A 313 -23.94 -45.01 -6.80
CA LYS A 313 -24.50 -46.36 -6.69
C LYS A 313 -23.52 -47.38 -7.27
N LYS A 314 -23.31 -48.51 -6.58
CA LYS A 314 -22.35 -49.56 -6.96
C LYS A 314 -22.54 -50.04 -8.42
N GLU A 315 -23.79 -50.26 -8.83
CA GLU A 315 -24.17 -50.69 -10.18
C GLU A 315 -23.72 -49.70 -11.26
N TRP A 316 -23.81 -48.40 -10.98
CA TRP A 316 -23.40 -47.36 -11.92
C TRP A 316 -21.88 -47.35 -12.13
N LEU A 317 -21.09 -47.55 -11.05
CA LEU A 317 -19.64 -47.71 -11.15
C LEU A 317 -19.25 -48.94 -11.99
N GLU A 318 -19.94 -50.06 -11.80
CA GLU A 318 -19.68 -51.29 -12.56
C GLU A 318 -20.02 -51.12 -14.04
N LYS A 319 -21.14 -50.46 -14.37
CA LYS A 319 -21.50 -50.12 -15.75
C LYS A 319 -20.43 -49.25 -16.41
N LEU A 320 -19.97 -48.21 -15.72
CA LEU A 320 -18.88 -47.34 -16.19
C LEU A 320 -17.57 -48.10 -16.42
N LYS A 321 -17.18 -48.99 -15.49
CA LYS A 321 -16.00 -49.86 -15.66
C LYS A 321 -16.10 -50.70 -16.94
N LYS A 322 -17.27 -51.29 -17.21
CA LYS A 322 -17.53 -52.07 -18.43
C LYS A 322 -17.43 -51.21 -19.69
N GLU A 323 -18.02 -50.02 -19.71
CA GLU A 323 -17.96 -49.09 -20.84
C GLU A 323 -16.52 -48.62 -21.14
N ILE A 324 -15.76 -48.26 -20.10
CA ILE A 324 -14.36 -47.86 -20.24
C ILE A 324 -13.51 -48.99 -20.82
N LYS A 325 -13.71 -50.23 -20.33
CA LYS A 325 -13.01 -51.42 -20.84
C LYS A 325 -13.33 -51.66 -22.33
N LYS A 326 -14.59 -51.47 -22.75
CA LYS A 326 -15.00 -51.55 -24.17
C LYS A 326 -14.30 -50.50 -25.03
N LEU A 327 -14.23 -49.24 -24.57
CA LEU A 327 -13.56 -48.16 -25.29
C LEU A 327 -12.04 -48.39 -25.41
N GLN A 328 -11.40 -48.93 -24.37
CA GLN A 328 -9.98 -49.26 -24.40
C GLN A 328 -9.67 -50.38 -25.39
N LYS A 329 -10.51 -51.43 -25.47
CA LYS A 329 -10.35 -52.51 -26.45
C LYS A 329 -10.48 -52.02 -27.90
N LYS A 330 -11.39 -51.08 -28.17
CA LYS A 330 -11.57 -50.51 -29.53
C LYS A 330 -10.32 -49.76 -30.02
N LYS A 331 -9.59 -49.09 -29.12
CA LYS A 331 -8.38 -48.31 -29.46
C LYS A 331 -7.12 -49.14 -29.75
N VAL A 332 -7.11 -50.43 -29.43
CA VAL A 332 -5.97 -51.33 -29.70
C VAL A 332 -6.10 -51.99 -31.08
N LYS A 333 -7.31 -51.98 -31.66
CA LYS A 333 -7.60 -52.53 -32.99
C LYS A 333 -7.51 -51.51 -34.13
N GLN A 334 -7.33 -50.23 -33.80
CA GLN A 334 -7.00 -49.14 -34.71
C GLN A 334 -5.53 -48.80 -34.50
#